data_AF-A0A935K8N4-F1
#
_entry.id   AF-A0A935K8N4-F1
#
_cell.length_a   1.000
_cell.length_b   1.000
_cell.length_c   1.000
_cell.angle_alpha   90.00
_cell.angle_beta   90.00
_cell.angle_gamma   90.00
#
_symmetry.space_group_name_H-M   'P 1'
#
loop_
_entity.id
_entity.type
_entity.pdbx_description
1 polymer ?
#
loop_
_entity_poly.entity_id
_entity_poly.type
_entity_poly.pdbx_seq_one_letter_code
_entity_poly.pdbx_strand_id
1 'polypeptide(L)'
;MQTDFQVAGQSSQEFALQQNRVLRNTYMLLALSMIPTVLGALVGVQLNFSFMAGSPFISFILFLGIAWGFMWGIEKNKDSGLGVALLLGFTFFMGLMLSRILQVALGFSNGTSMIAMAATGTGAIFFTMATVATVSKRDFSNMGKFLLIGMILVLLAGVANIFFQIPALSLAISAAAVMIFSAYILYDISRIVQGGETNYVSATLSVYLDLYNVFVSLLNLIMAFTGNRD
;
A
#
# COMPACT_ATOMS: atom_id res chain seq x y z
N MET A 1 19.18 -44.88 5.60
CA MET A 1 18.99 -44.00 6.78
C MET A 1 19.81 -42.72 6.70
N GLN A 2 21.11 -42.71 6.38
CA GLN A 2 21.87 -41.44 6.21
C GLN A 2 21.47 -40.63 4.96
N THR A 3 21.06 -41.29 3.88
CA THR A 3 20.58 -40.65 2.64
C THR A 3 19.26 -39.88 2.85
N ASP A 4 18.33 -40.40 3.66
CA ASP A 4 17.03 -39.75 3.90
C ASP A 4 17.17 -38.44 4.71
N PHE A 5 18.13 -38.37 5.65
CA PHE A 5 18.43 -37.15 6.40
C PHE A 5 19.09 -36.07 5.53
N GLN A 6 19.91 -36.46 4.54
CA GLN A 6 20.52 -35.50 3.59
C GLN A 6 19.49 -34.93 2.61
N VAL A 7 18.54 -35.74 2.13
CA VAL A 7 17.47 -35.28 1.23
C VAL A 7 16.48 -34.35 1.96
N ALA A 8 16.14 -34.63 3.22
CA ALA A 8 15.29 -33.75 4.03
C ALA A 8 15.97 -32.41 4.40
N GLY A 9 17.29 -32.42 4.58
CA GLY A 9 18.08 -31.20 4.81
C GLY A 9 18.19 -30.31 3.56
N GLN A 10 18.34 -30.91 2.37
CA GLN A 10 18.38 -30.19 1.10
C GLN A 10 17.05 -29.52 0.75
N SER A 11 15.93 -30.23 0.88
CA SER A 11 14.59 -29.67 0.58
C SER A 11 14.23 -28.50 1.49
N SER A 12 14.61 -28.58 2.78
CA SER A 12 14.40 -27.50 3.75
C SER A 12 15.24 -26.25 3.43
N GLN A 13 16.48 -26.43 2.96
CA GLN A 13 17.35 -25.32 2.54
C GLN A 13 16.85 -24.66 1.25
N GLU A 14 16.44 -25.43 0.25
CA GLU A 14 15.89 -24.88 -1.01
C GLU A 14 14.63 -24.04 -0.78
N PHE A 15 13.74 -24.50 0.11
CA PHE A 15 12.54 -23.77 0.48
C PHE A 15 12.86 -22.43 1.16
N ALA A 16 13.80 -22.42 2.12
CA ALA A 16 14.23 -21.20 2.79
C ALA A 16 14.91 -20.21 1.82
N LEU A 17 15.68 -20.71 0.84
CA LEU A 17 16.29 -19.87 -0.20
C LEU A 17 15.24 -19.22 -1.11
N GLN A 18 14.18 -19.95 -1.46
CA GLN A 18 13.07 -19.41 -2.24
C GLN A 18 12.33 -18.30 -1.48
N GLN A 19 11.98 -18.53 -0.21
CA GLN A 19 11.31 -17.52 0.63
C GLN A 19 12.13 -16.23 0.74
N ASN A 20 13.44 -16.35 1.02
CA ASN A 20 14.32 -15.19 1.13
C ASN A 20 14.41 -14.43 -0.21
N ARG A 21 14.47 -15.16 -1.34
CA ARG A 21 14.47 -14.55 -2.67
C ARG A 21 13.20 -13.74 -2.93
N VAL A 22 12.03 -14.28 -2.60
CA VAL A 22 10.75 -13.57 -2.76
C VAL A 22 10.75 -12.32 -1.87
N LEU A 23 11.07 -12.46 -0.59
CA LEU A 23 11.10 -11.34 0.36
C LEU A 23 12.03 -10.20 -0.10
N ARG A 24 13.27 -10.53 -0.47
CA ARG A 24 14.25 -9.55 -0.95
C ARG A 24 13.77 -8.86 -2.23
N ASN A 25 13.25 -9.62 -3.18
CA ASN A 25 12.75 -9.07 -4.44
C ASN A 25 11.52 -8.20 -4.23
N THR A 26 10.64 -8.56 -3.29
CA THR A 26 9.51 -7.74 -2.89
C THR A 26 9.98 -6.41 -2.32
N TYR A 27 10.94 -6.41 -1.39
CA TYR A 27 11.47 -5.15 -0.85
C TYR A 27 12.19 -4.29 -1.89
N MET A 28 12.96 -4.91 -2.80
CA MET A 28 13.61 -4.20 -3.89
C MET A 28 12.59 -3.58 -4.86
N LEU A 29 11.57 -4.34 -5.25
CA LEU A 29 10.55 -3.86 -6.18
C LEU A 29 9.64 -2.82 -5.52
N LEU A 30 9.35 -2.96 -4.23
CA LEU A 30 8.61 -1.98 -3.44
C LEU A 30 9.38 -0.66 -3.33
N ALA A 31 10.68 -0.70 -3.04
CA ALA A 31 11.52 0.50 -3.02
C ALA A 31 11.58 1.15 -4.42
N LEU A 32 11.73 0.32 -5.46
CA LEU A 32 11.73 0.78 -6.85
C LEU A 32 10.40 1.45 -7.24
N SER A 33 9.26 0.95 -6.75
CA SER A 33 7.92 1.48 -7.05
C SER A 33 7.60 2.80 -6.33
N MET A 34 8.35 3.14 -5.28
CA MET A 34 8.25 4.47 -4.66
C MET A 34 8.71 5.58 -5.61
N ILE A 35 9.71 5.33 -6.46
CA ILE A 35 10.23 6.31 -7.44
C ILE A 35 9.14 6.78 -8.41
N PRO A 36 8.48 5.90 -9.19
CA PRO A 36 7.37 6.32 -10.06
C PRO A 36 6.21 6.91 -9.27
N THR A 37 5.94 6.46 -8.03
CA THR A 37 4.90 7.08 -7.18
C THR A 37 5.20 8.55 -6.90
N VAL A 38 6.44 8.87 -6.49
CA VAL A 38 6.87 10.25 -6.25
C VAL A 38 6.86 11.06 -7.55
N LEU A 39 7.37 10.50 -8.65
CA LEU A 39 7.33 11.18 -9.95
C LEU A 39 5.90 11.46 -10.41
N GLY A 40 4.99 10.50 -10.26
CA GLY A 40 3.58 10.65 -10.56
C GLY A 40 2.94 11.73 -9.70
N ALA A 41 3.23 11.77 -8.40
CA ALA A 41 2.77 12.82 -7.52
C ALA A 41 3.26 14.21 -7.95
N LEU A 42 4.55 14.36 -8.28
CA LEU A 42 5.12 15.63 -8.74
C LEU A 42 4.50 16.10 -10.06
N VAL A 43 4.40 15.21 -11.05
CA VAL A 43 3.76 15.51 -12.34
C VAL A 43 2.29 15.86 -12.13
N GLY A 44 1.59 15.13 -11.26
CA GLY A 44 0.18 15.37 -10.98
C GLY A 44 -0.07 16.73 -10.32
N VAL A 45 0.79 17.15 -9.40
CA VAL A 45 0.73 18.48 -8.77
C VAL A 45 1.03 19.58 -9.80
N GLN A 46 2.08 19.44 -10.63
CA GLN A 46 2.46 20.44 -11.62
C GLN A 46 1.40 20.65 -12.71
N LEU A 47 0.81 19.56 -13.19
CA LEU A 47 -0.22 19.61 -14.23
C LEU A 47 -1.58 20.08 -13.67
N ASN A 48 -1.68 20.41 -12.37
CA ASN A 48 -2.95 20.58 -11.64
C ASN A 48 -3.92 19.48 -12.07
N PHE A 49 -3.45 18.22 -12.07
CA PHE A 49 -4.01 17.15 -12.88
C PHE A 49 -5.49 16.95 -12.57
N SER A 50 -6.32 17.69 -13.32
CA SER A 50 -7.76 17.74 -13.16
C SER A 50 -8.39 16.94 -14.27
N PHE A 51 -7.86 15.73 -14.47
CA PHE A 51 -8.50 14.64 -15.24
C PHE A 51 -9.91 14.29 -14.71
N MET A 52 -10.33 14.98 -13.64
CA MET A 52 -11.57 14.85 -12.88
C MET A 52 -12.39 16.16 -12.80
N ALA A 53 -12.12 17.18 -13.62
CA ALA A 53 -12.80 18.49 -13.54
C ALA A 53 -14.31 18.42 -13.82
N GLY A 54 -14.76 17.46 -14.63
CA GLY A 54 -16.13 17.40 -15.14
C GLY A 54 -17.15 16.89 -14.11
N SER A 55 -16.93 15.69 -13.55
CA SER A 55 -17.77 15.17 -12.46
C SER A 55 -16.99 14.23 -11.52
N PRO A 56 -17.16 14.37 -10.18
CA PRO A 56 -16.52 13.49 -9.20
C PRO A 56 -16.88 12.00 -9.38
N PHE A 57 -18.07 11.71 -9.92
CA PHE A 57 -18.53 10.33 -10.13
C PHE A 57 -17.89 9.65 -11.33
N ILE A 58 -17.78 10.33 -12.48
CA ILE A 58 -17.08 9.80 -13.67
C ILE A 58 -15.62 9.52 -13.32
N SER A 59 -15.02 10.44 -12.57
CA SER A 59 -13.66 10.35 -12.07
C SER A 59 -13.42 9.12 -11.20
N PHE A 60 -14.35 8.85 -10.29
CA PHE A 60 -14.30 7.68 -9.42
C PHE A 60 -14.44 6.37 -10.22
N ILE A 61 -15.39 6.30 -11.15
CA ILE A 61 -15.56 5.12 -12.01
C ILE A 61 -14.33 4.90 -12.89
N LEU A 62 -13.78 5.95 -13.47
CA LEU A 62 -12.59 5.87 -14.32
C LEU A 62 -11.37 5.43 -13.52
N PHE A 63 -11.19 5.96 -12.30
CA PHE A 63 -10.17 5.49 -11.37
C PHE A 63 -10.32 3.99 -11.09
N LEU A 64 -11.52 3.54 -10.72
CA LEU A 64 -11.77 2.12 -10.45
C LEU A 64 -11.50 1.25 -11.68
N GLY A 65 -11.93 1.67 -12.87
CA GLY A 65 -11.68 0.94 -14.12
C GLY A 65 -10.20 0.83 -14.45
N ILE A 66 -9.45 1.92 -14.32
CA ILE A 66 -7.99 1.93 -14.57
C ILE A 66 -7.28 1.09 -13.50
N ALA A 67 -7.57 1.31 -12.22
CA ALA A 67 -6.95 0.56 -11.13
C ALA A 67 -7.23 -0.93 -11.25
N TRP A 68 -8.47 -1.31 -11.56
CA TRP A 68 -8.84 -2.71 -11.79
C TRP A 68 -8.13 -3.29 -13.02
N GLY A 69 -8.05 -2.54 -14.12
CA GLY A 69 -7.31 -2.96 -15.33
C GLY A 69 -5.82 -3.19 -15.08
N PHE A 70 -5.17 -2.30 -14.32
CA PHE A 70 -3.78 -2.48 -13.90
C PHE A 70 -3.63 -3.68 -12.97
N MET A 71 -4.44 -3.80 -11.92
CA MET A 71 -4.35 -4.93 -10.98
C MET A 71 -4.54 -6.27 -11.69
N TRP A 72 -5.55 -6.37 -12.56
CA TRP A 72 -5.76 -7.54 -13.40
C TRP A 72 -4.58 -7.80 -14.33
N GLY A 73 -4.06 -6.76 -14.99
CA GLY A 73 -2.90 -6.87 -15.88
C GLY A 73 -1.63 -7.32 -15.17
N ILE A 74 -1.35 -6.79 -13.98
CA ILE A 74 -0.20 -7.16 -13.14
C ILE A 74 -0.32 -8.62 -12.73
N GLU A 75 -1.47 -9.03 -12.18
CA GLU A 75 -1.68 -10.38 -11.67
C GLU A 75 -1.65 -11.42 -12.80
N LYS A 76 -2.16 -11.07 -13.98
CA LYS A 76 -2.09 -11.93 -15.16
C LYS A 76 -0.67 -12.09 -15.71
N ASN A 77 0.19 -11.08 -15.54
CA ASN A 77 1.56 -11.07 -16.05
C ASN A 77 2.63 -11.19 -14.95
N LYS A 78 2.25 -11.67 -13.76
CA LYS A 78 3.11 -11.69 -12.57
C LYS A 78 4.38 -12.53 -12.71
N ASP A 79 4.37 -13.51 -13.62
CA ASP A 79 5.51 -14.40 -13.89
C ASP A 79 6.42 -13.87 -15.00
N SER A 80 6.17 -12.65 -15.52
CA SER A 80 6.91 -12.02 -16.60
C SER A 80 7.45 -10.64 -16.20
N GLY A 81 8.51 -10.18 -16.87
CA GLY A 81 9.01 -8.81 -16.73
C GLY A 81 7.96 -7.74 -17.07
N LEU A 82 6.94 -8.09 -17.86
CA LEU A 82 5.78 -7.23 -18.10
C LEU A 82 4.99 -6.94 -16.81
N GLY A 83 4.86 -7.89 -15.88
CA GLY A 83 4.20 -7.66 -14.60
C GLY A 83 4.90 -6.59 -13.77
N VAL A 84 6.24 -6.58 -13.79
CA VAL A 84 7.06 -5.54 -13.15
C VAL A 84 6.83 -4.18 -13.80
N ALA A 85 6.86 -4.10 -15.14
CA ALA A 85 6.61 -2.85 -15.85
C ALA A 85 5.19 -2.30 -15.60
N LEU A 86 4.18 -3.17 -15.60
CA LEU A 86 2.80 -2.81 -15.26
C LEU A 86 2.66 -2.35 -13.82
N LEU A 87 3.38 -2.96 -12.88
CA LEU A 87 3.40 -2.52 -11.48
C LEU A 87 3.99 -1.12 -11.38
N LEU A 88 5.13 -0.85 -12.03
CA LEU A 88 5.73 0.49 -12.02
C LEU A 88 4.80 1.53 -12.66
N GLY A 89 4.16 1.20 -13.78
CA GLY A 89 3.14 2.05 -14.40
C GLY A 89 1.93 2.30 -13.49
N PHE A 90 1.46 1.27 -12.78
CA PHE A 90 0.38 1.39 -11.80
C PHE A 90 0.77 2.31 -10.65
N THR A 91 1.98 2.16 -10.11
CA THR A 91 2.45 3.01 -9.01
C THR A 91 2.66 4.47 -9.43
N PHE A 92 3.05 4.72 -10.69
CA PHE A 92 3.05 6.07 -11.27
C PHE A 92 1.63 6.65 -11.34
N PHE A 93 0.66 5.87 -11.83
CA PHE A 93 -0.75 6.26 -11.86
C PHE A 93 -1.29 6.58 -10.46
N MET A 94 -1.00 5.73 -9.48
CA MET A 94 -1.38 5.97 -8.08
C MET A 94 -0.73 7.23 -7.51
N GLY A 95 0.53 7.51 -7.87
CA GLY A 95 1.20 8.78 -7.60
C GLY A 95 0.44 9.98 -8.18
N LEU A 96 0.00 9.91 -9.44
CA LEU A 96 -0.83 10.96 -10.04
C LEU A 96 -2.14 11.17 -9.26
N MET A 97 -2.75 10.10 -8.74
CA MET A 97 -3.99 10.19 -7.96
C MET A 97 -3.77 10.84 -6.58
N LEU A 98 -2.57 10.73 -5.99
CA LEU A 98 -2.21 11.46 -4.78
C LEU A 98 -2.17 12.97 -4.97
N SER A 99 -2.00 13.46 -6.21
CA SER A 99 -1.87 14.88 -6.49
C SER A 99 -2.97 15.74 -5.87
N ARG A 100 -4.21 15.26 -5.80
CA ARG A 100 -5.32 16.02 -5.24
C ARG A 100 -5.17 16.24 -3.73
N ILE A 101 -4.88 15.18 -2.97
CA ILE A 101 -4.68 15.31 -1.53
C ILE A 101 -3.39 16.08 -1.21
N LEU A 102 -2.34 15.90 -2.02
CA LEU A 102 -1.10 16.66 -1.89
C LEU A 102 -1.28 18.15 -2.19
N GLN A 103 -2.10 18.53 -3.17
CA GLN A 103 -2.43 19.93 -3.43
C GLN A 103 -3.18 20.57 -2.25
N VAL A 104 -4.09 19.83 -1.61
CA VAL A 104 -4.75 20.30 -0.38
C VAL A 104 -3.71 20.50 0.73
N ALA A 105 -2.79 19.55 0.92
CA ALA A 105 -1.72 19.66 1.92
C ALA A 105 -0.80 20.84 1.63
N LEU A 106 -0.38 21.04 0.38
CA LEU A 106 0.50 22.14 -0.05
C LEU A 106 -0.16 23.52 0.03
N GLY A 107 -1.49 23.57 0.19
CA GLY A 107 -2.20 24.82 0.48
C GLY A 107 -2.03 25.33 1.91
N PHE A 108 -1.53 24.51 2.83
CA PHE A 108 -1.17 24.93 4.19
C PHE A 108 0.25 25.52 4.21
N SER A 109 0.51 26.47 5.11
CA SER A 109 1.83 27.11 5.25
C SER A 109 2.94 26.11 5.59
N ASN A 110 2.61 25.03 6.30
CA ASN A 110 3.49 23.92 6.65
C ASN A 110 3.27 22.65 5.81
N GLY A 111 2.64 22.75 4.63
CA GLY A 111 2.21 21.61 3.82
C GLY A 111 3.30 20.59 3.43
N THR A 112 4.48 21.08 3.04
CA THR A 112 5.62 20.20 2.69
C THR A 112 6.08 19.38 3.90
N SER A 113 6.09 19.98 5.09
CA SER A 113 6.44 19.29 6.33
C SER A 113 5.43 18.21 6.71
N MET A 114 4.13 18.42 6.46
CA MET A 114 3.09 17.41 6.70
C MET A 114 3.25 16.20 5.79
N ILE A 115 3.53 16.42 4.50
CA ILE A 115 3.77 15.35 3.53
C ILE A 115 5.00 14.54 3.96
N ALA A 116 6.09 15.21 4.35
CA ALA A 116 7.30 14.56 4.84
C ALA A 116 7.04 13.77 6.14
N MET A 117 6.26 14.31 7.07
CA MET A 117 5.88 13.63 8.31
C MET A 117 5.01 12.40 8.03
N ALA A 118 4.05 12.49 7.13
CA ALA A 118 3.22 11.35 6.72
C ALA A 118 4.07 10.26 6.06
N ALA A 119 4.97 10.62 5.15
CA ALA A 119 5.88 9.67 4.50
C ALA A 119 6.81 8.99 5.52
N THR A 120 7.38 9.76 6.45
CA THR A 120 8.24 9.25 7.51
C THR A 120 7.47 8.32 8.46
N GLY A 121 6.26 8.71 8.88
CA GLY A 121 5.40 7.89 9.73
C GLY A 121 4.98 6.59 9.05
N THR A 122 4.67 6.63 7.75
CA THR A 122 4.37 5.45 6.94
C THR A 122 5.58 4.51 6.86
N GLY A 123 6.78 5.07 6.64
CA GLY A 123 8.03 4.31 6.65
C GLY A 123 8.28 3.65 8.02
N ALA A 124 8.10 4.40 9.12
CA ALA A 124 8.26 3.86 10.47
C ALA A 124 7.27 2.72 10.76
N ILE A 125 6.01 2.86 10.37
CA ILE A 125 5.00 1.79 10.47
C ILE A 125 5.43 0.58 9.65
N PHE A 126 5.81 0.78 8.38
CA PHE A 126 6.25 -0.31 7.51
C PHE A 126 7.44 -1.06 8.10
N PHE A 127 8.51 -0.36 8.51
CA PHE A 127 9.68 -1.00 9.12
C PHE A 127 9.32 -1.73 10.41
N THR A 128 8.45 -1.16 11.25
CA THR A 128 8.00 -1.81 12.48
C THR A 128 7.24 -3.10 12.18
N MET A 129 6.22 -3.04 11.31
CA MET A 129 5.40 -4.20 10.95
C MET A 129 6.22 -5.26 10.20
N ALA A 130 7.09 -4.87 9.27
CA ALA A 130 7.99 -5.76 8.56
C ALA A 130 8.98 -6.46 9.51
N THR A 131 9.53 -5.73 10.49
CA THR A 131 10.40 -6.32 11.51
C THR A 131 9.63 -7.33 12.33
N VAL A 132 8.44 -6.98 12.83
CA VAL A 132 7.61 -7.92 13.61
C VAL A 132 7.27 -9.16 12.79
N ALA A 133 6.87 -9.01 11.52
CA ALA A 133 6.54 -10.14 10.65
C ALA A 133 7.72 -11.07 10.36
N THR A 134 8.94 -10.54 10.26
CA THR A 134 10.15 -11.31 9.91
C THR A 134 10.80 -11.99 11.13
N VAL A 135 10.72 -11.39 12.32
CA VAL A 135 11.32 -11.96 13.55
C VAL A 135 10.35 -12.80 14.38
N SER A 136 9.03 -12.58 14.22
CA SER A 136 8.01 -13.30 14.97
C SER A 136 7.84 -14.72 14.47
N LYS A 137 7.75 -15.67 15.41
CA LYS A 137 7.38 -17.07 15.13
C LYS A 137 5.86 -17.30 15.17
N ARG A 138 5.08 -16.25 15.41
CA ARG A 138 3.62 -16.34 15.49
C ARG A 138 3.03 -16.48 14.09
N ASP A 139 2.07 -17.39 13.95
CA ASP A 139 1.26 -17.48 12.74
C ASP A 139 0.18 -16.37 12.74
N PHE A 140 0.19 -15.55 11.70
CA PHE A 140 -0.75 -14.46 11.47
C PHE A 140 -1.85 -14.81 10.44
N SER A 141 -1.85 -16.02 9.89
CA SER A 141 -2.83 -16.49 8.89
C SER A 141 -4.29 -16.29 9.33
N ASN A 142 -4.58 -16.49 10.61
CA ASN A 142 -5.93 -16.30 11.17
C ASN A 142 -6.42 -14.84 11.17
N MET A 143 -5.51 -13.86 11.03
CA MET A 143 -5.90 -12.45 10.98
C MET A 143 -6.57 -12.06 9.66
N GLY A 144 -6.34 -12.80 8.57
CA GLY A 144 -6.84 -12.44 7.24
C GLY A 144 -8.36 -12.22 7.20
N LYS A 145 -9.15 -13.04 7.92
CA LYS A 145 -10.61 -12.89 8.00
C LYS A 145 -11.02 -11.61 8.74
N PHE A 146 -10.33 -11.29 9.84
CA PHE A 146 -10.59 -10.08 10.61
C PHE A 146 -10.21 -8.83 9.82
N LEU A 147 -9.06 -8.85 9.14
CA LEU A 147 -8.59 -7.74 8.31
C LEU A 147 -9.55 -7.47 7.14
N LEU A 148 -10.07 -8.52 6.51
CA LEU A 148 -11.06 -8.40 5.43
C LEU A 148 -12.35 -7.73 5.93
N ILE A 149 -12.86 -8.12 7.10
CA ILE A 149 -14.03 -7.48 7.71
C ILE A 149 -13.72 -6.00 8.02
N GLY A 150 -12.54 -5.71 8.59
CA GLY A 150 -12.10 -4.35 8.87
C GLY A 150 -12.03 -3.48 7.60
N MET A 151 -11.46 -4.01 6.52
CA MET A 151 -11.40 -3.32 5.22
C MET A 151 -12.81 -2.99 4.69
N ILE A 152 -13.73 -3.96 4.75
CA ILE A 152 -15.12 -3.75 4.32
C ILE A 152 -15.76 -2.66 5.16
N LEU A 153 -15.57 -2.66 6.48
CA LEU A 153 -16.11 -1.62 7.37
C LEU A 153 -15.54 -0.24 7.04
N VAL A 154 -14.24 -0.12 6.79
CA VAL A 154 -13.60 1.14 6.37
C VAL A 154 -14.16 1.61 5.03
N LEU A 155 -14.35 0.72 4.06
CA LEU A 155 -14.95 1.04 2.76
C LEU A 155 -16.39 1.53 2.91
N LEU A 156 -17.23 0.81 3.66
CA LEU A 156 -18.62 1.19 3.90
C LEU A 156 -18.71 2.52 4.64
N ALA A 157 -17.87 2.74 5.64
CA ALA A 157 -17.79 4.02 6.35
C ALA A 157 -17.33 5.15 5.42
N GLY A 158 -16.36 4.88 4.54
CA GLY A 158 -15.91 5.80 3.49
C GLY A 158 -17.04 6.21 2.55
N VAL A 159 -17.80 5.23 2.05
CA VAL A 159 -18.98 5.48 1.21
C VAL A 159 -20.04 6.27 1.96
N ALA A 160 -20.36 5.91 3.19
CA ALA A 160 -21.31 6.65 4.02
C ALA A 160 -20.85 8.10 4.23
N ASN A 161 -19.55 8.33 4.46
CA ASN A 161 -19.00 9.66 4.66
C ASN A 161 -19.05 10.55 3.40
N ILE A 162 -19.18 9.97 2.19
CA ILE A 162 -19.44 10.76 0.97
C ILE A 162 -20.80 11.46 1.03
N PHE A 163 -21.82 10.78 1.59
CA PHE A 163 -23.17 11.32 1.71
C PHE A 163 -23.35 12.21 2.95
N PHE A 164 -22.78 11.81 4.09
CA PHE A 164 -22.95 12.53 5.34
C PHE A 164 -21.95 13.67 5.57
N GLN A 165 -20.76 13.59 4.97
CA GLN A 165 -19.70 14.60 5.03
C GLN A 165 -19.34 15.03 6.46
N ILE A 166 -19.32 14.09 7.41
CA ILE A 166 -19.08 14.38 8.82
C ILE A 166 -17.57 14.44 9.08
N PRO A 167 -17.00 15.59 9.51
CA PRO A 167 -15.56 15.71 9.73
C PRO A 167 -15.01 14.69 10.74
N ALA A 168 -15.71 14.48 11.86
CA ALA A 168 -15.30 13.51 12.88
C ALA A 168 -15.28 12.07 12.35
N LEU A 169 -16.23 11.70 11.48
CA LEU A 169 -16.27 10.38 10.84
C LEU A 169 -15.08 10.20 9.90
N SER A 170 -14.70 11.22 9.13
CA SER A 170 -13.52 11.19 8.26
C SER A 170 -12.22 10.89 9.04
N LEU A 171 -12.06 11.51 10.22
CA LEU A 171 -10.91 11.26 11.09
C LEU A 171 -10.93 9.85 11.68
N ALA A 172 -12.10 9.38 12.12
CA ALA A 172 -12.26 8.01 12.61
C ALA A 172 -11.94 6.98 11.53
N ILE A 173 -12.41 7.19 10.30
CA ILE A 173 -12.08 6.33 9.15
C ILE A 173 -10.58 6.34 8.88
N SER A 174 -9.94 7.50 8.89
CA SER A 174 -8.49 7.61 8.65
C SER A 174 -7.70 6.89 9.74
N ALA A 175 -8.05 7.06 11.02
CA ALA A 175 -7.41 6.34 12.12
C ALA A 175 -7.61 4.81 12.02
N ALA A 176 -8.83 4.37 11.72
CA ALA A 176 -9.13 2.95 11.49
C ALA A 176 -8.35 2.37 10.30
N ALA A 177 -8.27 3.13 9.19
CA ALA A 177 -7.52 2.75 8.00
C ALA A 177 -6.03 2.60 8.31
N VAL A 178 -5.41 3.55 9.03
CA VAL A 178 -4.00 3.41 9.46
C VAL A 178 -3.80 2.10 10.23
N MET A 179 -4.66 1.79 11.21
CA MET A 179 -4.53 0.55 11.99
C MET A 179 -4.70 -0.70 11.13
N ILE A 180 -5.73 -0.73 10.28
CA ILE A 180 -6.06 -1.90 9.44
C ILE A 180 -4.98 -2.15 8.40
N PHE A 181 -4.56 -1.12 7.66
CA PHE A 181 -3.53 -1.27 6.64
C PHE A 181 -2.14 -1.54 7.24
N SER A 182 -1.84 -1.00 8.43
CA SER A 182 -0.62 -1.43 9.17
C SER A 182 -0.66 -2.93 9.50
N ALA A 183 -1.81 -3.43 9.92
CA ALA A 183 -1.98 -4.85 10.20
C ALA A 183 -1.99 -5.72 8.92
N TYR A 184 -2.42 -5.18 7.77
CA TYR A 184 -2.23 -5.83 6.47
C TYR A 184 -0.75 -5.93 6.07
N ILE A 185 0.06 -4.88 6.28
CA ILE A 185 1.52 -4.97 6.06
C ILE A 185 2.11 -6.12 6.87
N LEU A 186 1.77 -6.23 8.15
CA LEU A 186 2.21 -7.33 9.00
C LEU A 186 1.78 -8.69 8.43
N TYR A 187 0.51 -8.81 8.03
CA TYR A 187 -0.07 -10.04 7.50
C TYR A 187 0.57 -10.45 6.17
N ASP A 188 0.74 -9.53 5.23
CA ASP A 188 1.30 -9.82 3.91
C ASP A 188 2.79 -10.17 3.97
N ILE A 189 3.58 -9.43 4.76
CA ILE A 189 4.98 -9.80 4.99
C ILE A 189 5.08 -11.16 5.67
N SER A 190 4.21 -11.44 6.65
CA SER A 190 4.16 -12.75 7.31
C SER A 190 3.86 -13.87 6.31
N ARG A 191 2.94 -13.66 5.36
CA ARG A 191 2.63 -14.64 4.32
C ARG A 191 3.82 -14.91 3.41
N ILE A 192 4.60 -13.88 3.04
CA ILE A 192 5.81 -14.06 2.24
C ILE A 192 6.86 -14.87 3.02
N VAL A 193 7.09 -14.51 4.29
CA VAL A 193 8.07 -15.20 5.16
C VAL A 193 7.69 -16.67 5.39
N GLN A 194 6.40 -16.98 5.51
CA GLN A 194 5.91 -18.34 5.71
C GLN A 194 5.73 -19.13 4.41
N GLY A 195 6.00 -18.53 3.24
CA GLY A 195 5.84 -19.17 1.93
C GLY A 195 4.39 -19.29 1.44
N GLY A 196 3.46 -18.57 2.07
CA GLY A 196 2.07 -18.44 1.61
C GLY A 196 1.88 -17.50 0.41
N GLU A 197 2.89 -16.70 0.07
CA GLU A 197 2.97 -15.91 -1.15
C GLU A 197 4.34 -16.15 -1.82
N THR A 198 4.32 -16.66 -3.06
CA THR A 198 5.54 -17.09 -3.77
C THR A 198 5.93 -16.16 -4.91
N ASN A 199 5.05 -15.23 -5.30
CA ASN A 199 5.34 -14.28 -6.36
C ASN A 199 5.63 -12.89 -5.78
N TYR A 200 6.83 -12.39 -6.03
CA TYR A 200 7.28 -11.10 -5.50
C TYR A 200 6.52 -9.90 -6.11
N VAL A 201 5.94 -10.02 -7.31
CA VAL A 201 5.15 -8.97 -7.97
C VAL A 201 3.79 -8.83 -7.26
N SER A 202 3.06 -9.92 -7.05
CA SER A 202 1.78 -9.92 -6.31
C SER A 202 1.98 -9.48 -4.86
N ALA A 203 3.05 -9.95 -4.22
CA ALA A 203 3.46 -9.51 -2.89
C ALA A 203 3.75 -7.99 -2.86
N THR A 204 4.47 -7.47 -3.86
CA THR A 204 4.77 -6.03 -3.91
C THR A 204 3.51 -5.21 -4.13
N LEU A 205 2.60 -5.65 -5.00
CA LEU A 205 1.34 -4.97 -5.25
C LEU A 205 0.52 -4.82 -3.96
N SER A 206 0.39 -5.91 -3.18
CA SER A 206 -0.40 -5.91 -1.94
C SER A 206 0.20 -4.97 -0.90
N VAL A 207 1.49 -5.14 -0.61
CA VAL A 207 2.22 -4.30 0.37
C VAL A 207 2.26 -2.84 -0.07
N TYR A 208 2.38 -2.56 -1.38
CA TYR A 208 2.30 -1.21 -1.93
C TYR A 208 0.94 -0.54 -1.66
N LEU A 209 -0.16 -1.26 -1.89
CA LEU A 209 -1.50 -0.75 -1.64
C LEU A 209 -1.70 -0.44 -0.16
N ASP A 210 -1.16 -1.25 0.75
CA ASP A 210 -1.22 -0.95 2.17
C ASP A 210 -0.44 0.32 2.53
N LEU A 211 0.81 0.42 2.06
CA LEU A 211 1.65 1.62 2.25
C LEU A 211 0.96 2.88 1.72
N TYR A 212 0.36 2.79 0.54
CA TYR A 212 -0.40 3.89 -0.06
C TYR A 212 -1.56 4.32 0.85
N ASN A 213 -2.35 3.37 1.35
CA ASN A 213 -3.50 3.69 2.19
C ASN A 213 -3.09 4.19 3.57
N VAL A 214 -2.01 3.66 4.17
CA VAL A 214 -1.43 4.20 5.41
C VAL A 214 -0.97 5.64 5.18
N PHE A 215 -0.28 5.92 4.09
CA PHE A 215 0.19 7.28 3.76
C PHE A 215 -0.96 8.27 3.62
N VAL A 216 -1.97 7.95 2.81
CA VAL A 216 -3.15 8.83 2.61
C VAL A 216 -3.87 9.08 3.93
N SER A 217 -4.06 8.03 4.72
CA SER A 217 -4.79 8.12 5.99
C SER A 217 -4.01 8.90 7.06
N LEU A 218 -2.69 8.69 7.14
CA LEU A 218 -1.81 9.48 8.01
C LEU A 218 -1.77 10.94 7.58
N LEU A 219 -1.68 11.22 6.27
CA LEU A 219 -1.69 12.59 5.77
C LEU A 219 -3.01 13.30 6.14
N ASN A 220 -4.16 12.63 6.00
CA ASN A 220 -5.44 13.16 6.44
C ASN A 220 -5.46 13.52 7.93
N LEU A 221 -4.94 12.63 8.79
CA LEU A 221 -4.86 12.88 10.23
C LEU A 221 -3.92 14.05 10.55
N ILE A 222 -2.72 14.07 9.95
CA ILE A 222 -1.72 15.11 10.16
C ILE A 222 -2.25 16.47 9.70
N MET A 223 -2.89 16.55 8.53
CA MET A 223 -3.53 17.78 8.05
C MET A 223 -4.62 18.28 9.01
N ALA A 224 -5.40 17.37 9.59
CA ALA A 224 -6.47 17.74 10.51
C ALA A 224 -5.95 18.26 11.86
N PHE A 225 -4.85 17.70 12.38
CA PHE A 225 -4.33 18.04 13.70
C PHE A 225 -3.20 19.08 13.71
N THR A 226 -2.47 19.23 12.61
CA THR A 226 -1.26 20.08 12.52
C THR A 226 -1.34 21.14 11.40
N GLY A 227 -2.51 21.25 10.76
CA GLY A 227 -2.76 22.17 9.66
C GLY A 227 -2.75 23.63 10.08
N ASN A 228 -1.70 24.38 9.70
CA ASN A 228 -1.66 25.83 9.90
C ASN A 228 -2.11 26.56 8.62
N ARG A 229 -3.14 27.39 8.76
CA ARG A 229 -3.70 28.23 7.68
C ARG A 229 -3.35 29.68 8.00
N ASP A 230 -2.10 30.05 7.76
CA ASP A 230 -1.65 31.45 7.82
C ASP A 230 -1.49 32.00 6.40
#